data_AF-A0A0E0IR71-F1
#
_entry.id   AF-A0A0E0IR71-F1
#
_cell.length_a   1.000
_cell.length_b   1.000
_cell.length_c   1.000
_cell.angle_alpha   90.00
_cell.angle_beta   90.00
_cell.angle_gamma   90.00
#
_symmetry.space_group_name_H-M   'P 1'
#
loop_
_entity.id
_entity.type
_entity.pdbx_description
1 polymer ?
#
loop_
_entity_poly.entity_id
_entity_poly.type
_entity_poly.pdbx_seq_one_letter_code
_entity_poly.pdbx_strand_id
1 'polypeptide(L)' 'MSLADCYSILCDDRTVFVFRDAYHNSNTANQVIADRLYANMVSAGAVQGSGNATTRLHPRASRPI' A
#
# COMPACT_ATOMS: atom_id res chain seq x y z
N MET A 1 -17.63 -5.48 -29.21
CA MET A 1 -17.07 -5.34 -27.86
C MET A 1 -15.69 -5.98 -27.86
N SER A 2 -14.62 -5.20 -27.74
CA SER A 2 -13.24 -5.69 -27.79
C SER A 2 -12.80 -6.15 -26.40
N LEU A 3 -12.09 -7.28 -26.33
CA LEU A 3 -11.50 -7.83 -25.10
C LEU A 3 -10.49 -6.88 -24.41
N ALA A 4 -10.06 -5.80 -25.06
CA ALA A 4 -9.17 -4.80 -24.50
C ALA A 4 -9.83 -3.88 -23.44
N ASP A 5 -11.15 -3.66 -23.53
CA ASP A 5 -11.88 -2.85 -22.54
C ASP A 5 -12.20 -3.65 -21.26
N CYS A 6 -12.04 -4.97 -21.31
CA CYS A 6 -12.33 -5.89 -20.19
C CYS A 6 -11.07 -6.28 -19.39
N TYR A 7 -9.94 -5.60 -19.59
CA TYR A 7 -8.75 -5.79 -18.75
C TYR A 7 -8.66 -4.76 -17.61
N SER A 8 -9.45 -3.69 -17.65
CA SER A 8 -9.31 -2.59 -16.69
C SER A 8 -10.59 -1.81 -16.40
N ILE A 9 -11.72 -2.50 -16.19
CA ILE A 9 -12.83 -1.89 -15.44
C ILE A 9 -12.38 -1.81 -13.98
N LEU A 10 -11.50 -0.86 -13.74
CA LEU A 10 -11.03 -0.49 -12.43
C LEU A 10 -12.20 0.24 -11.79
N CYS A 11 -12.73 -0.30 -10.69
CA CYS A 11 -13.74 0.41 -9.92
C CYS A 11 -13.21 1.81 -9.56
N ASP A 12 -14.05 2.84 -9.68
CA ASP A 12 -13.67 4.24 -9.42
C ASP A 12 -13.06 4.40 -8.03
N ASP A 13 -13.63 3.70 -7.05
CA ASP A 13 -13.08 3.59 -5.72
C ASP A 13 -12.51 2.19 -5.47
N ARG A 14 -11.17 2.10 -5.38
CA ARG A 14 -10.45 0.86 -5.07
C ARG A 14 -10.28 0.60 -3.58
N THR A 15 -10.75 1.51 -2.73
CA THR A 15 -10.61 1.42 -1.29
C THR A 15 -11.70 0.58 -0.63
N VAL A 16 -12.83 0.38 -1.33
CA VAL A 16 -13.99 -0.36 -0.81
C VAL A 16 -13.87 -1.89 -0.94
N PHE A 17 -12.83 -2.39 -1.64
CA PHE A 17 -12.64 -3.81 -1.88
C PHE A 17 -11.41 -4.34 -1.16
N VAL A 18 -11.51 -5.58 -0.66
CA VAL A 18 -10.39 -6.29 -0.03
C VAL A 18 -9.39 -6.82 -1.07
N PHE A 19 -9.88 -7.21 -2.25
CA PHE A 19 -9.09 -7.79 -3.33
C PHE A 19 -9.18 -6.96 -4.60
N ARG A 20 -8.06 -6.77 -5.31
CA ARG A 20 -8.05 -6.10 -6.63
C ARG A 20 -8.41 -7.07 -7.76
N ASP A 21 -8.12 -8.35 -7.56
CA ASP A 21 -8.43 -9.48 -8.45
C ASP A 21 -8.56 -10.76 -7.62
N ALA A 22 -8.79 -11.91 -8.25
CA ALA A 22 -9.02 -13.17 -7.54
C ALA A 22 -7.84 -13.65 -6.66
N TYR A 23 -6.64 -13.10 -6.84
CA TYR A 23 -5.41 -13.57 -6.19
C TYR A 23 -4.67 -12.51 -5.38
N HIS A 24 -4.92 -11.22 -5.63
CA HIS A 24 -4.17 -10.14 -5.01
C HIS A 24 -5.05 -9.22 -4.16
N ASN A 25 -4.56 -8.90 -2.97
CA ASN A 25 -5.12 -7.88 -2.10
C ASN A 25 -5.13 -6.50 -2.76
N SER A 26 -6.09 -5.67 -2.37
CA SER A 26 -6.12 -4.25 -2.71
C SER A 26 -5.02 -3.49 -1.94
N ASN A 27 -4.71 -2.29 -2.43
CA ASN A 27 -3.77 -1.41 -1.75
C ASN A 27 -4.22 -1.07 -0.32
N THR A 28 -5.52 -0.85 -0.10
CA THR A 28 -6.07 -0.55 1.22
C THR A 28 -5.95 -1.74 2.16
N ALA A 29 -6.23 -2.95 1.68
CA ALA A 29 -6.02 -4.17 2.48
C ALA A 29 -4.53 -4.36 2.86
N ASN A 30 -3.61 -4.08 1.92
CA ASN A 30 -2.18 -4.14 2.21
C ASN A 30 -1.73 -3.12 3.27
N GLN A 31 -2.33 -1.92 3.31
CA GLN A 31 -2.05 -0.93 4.36
C GLN A 31 -2.49 -1.44 5.73
N VAL A 32 -3.72 -1.98 5.85
CA VAL A 32 -4.22 -2.55 7.12
C VAL A 32 -3.33 -3.70 7.61
N ILE A 33 -2.87 -4.56 6.70
CA ILE A 33 -1.95 -5.65 7.03
C ILE A 33 -0.62 -5.08 7.53
N ALA A 34 -0.05 -4.09 6.83
CA ALA A 34 1.21 -3.46 7.21
C ALA A 34 1.13 -2.78 8.58
N ASP A 35 0.07 -2.03 8.84
CA ASP A 35 -0.13 -1.34 10.12
C ASP A 35 -0.24 -2.31 11.28
N ARG A 36 -0.96 -3.43 11.09
CA ARG A 36 -1.10 -4.46 12.12
C ARG A 36 0.23 -5.16 12.38
N LEU A 37 0.98 -5.51 11.34
CA LEU A 37 2.29 -6.12 11.48
C LEU A 37 3.26 -5.16 12.17
N TYR A 38 3.25 -3.88 11.80
CA TYR A 38 4.07 -2.86 12.42
C TYR A 38 3.75 -2.69 13.91
N ALA A 39 2.46 -2.57 14.26
CA ALA A 39 2.02 -2.46 15.66
C ALA A 39 2.46 -3.67 16.50
N ASN A 40 2.36 -4.88 15.94
CA ASN A 40 2.83 -6.10 16.59
C ASN A 40 4.35 -6.09 16.76
N MET A 41 5.11 -5.67 15.75
CA MET A 41 6.57 -5.58 15.83
C MET A 41 7.05 -4.53 16.84
N VAL A 42 6.37 -3.38 16.92
CA VAL A 42 6.63 -2.36 17.94
C VAL A 42 6.32 -2.89 19.34
N SER A 43 5.17 -3.54 19.51
CA SER A 43 4.77 -4.14 20.81
C SER A 43 5.74 -5.25 21.25
N ALA A 44 6.29 -6.01 20.30
CA ALA A 44 7.29 -7.05 20.54
C ALA A 44 8.72 -6.49 20.74
N GLY A 45 8.92 -5.16 20.66
CA GLY A 45 10.23 -4.53 20.77
C GLY A 45 11.17 -4.79 19.58
N ALA A 46 10.66 -5.37 18.48
CA ALA A 46 11.42 -5.69 17.29
C ALA A 46 11.70 -4.44 16.41
N VAL A 47 10.91 -3.38 16.58
CA VAL A 47 11.12 -2.09 15.90
C VAL A 47 11.24 -1.01 16.96
N GLN A 48 12.45 -0.46 17.12
CA GLN A 48 12.67 0.71 17.97
C GLN A 48 12.18 1.96 17.23
N GLY A 49 11.15 2.63 17.76
CA GLY A 49 10.77 3.96 17.30
C GLY A 49 11.99 4.87 17.38
N SER A 50 12.50 5.30 16.21
CA SER A 50 13.77 6.02 16.13
C SER A 50 13.63 7.40 16.77
N GLY A 51 14.04 7.51 18.04
CA GLY A 51 14.50 8.77 18.58
C GLY A 51 15.79 9.15 17.86
N ASN A 52 15.68 10.04 16.86
CA ASN A 52 16.73 10.51 15.93
C ASN A 52 16.88 9.72 14.62
N ALA A 53 15.81 9.62 13.82
CA ALA A 53 15.91 9.27 12.41
C ALA A 53 16.23 10.51 11.57
N THR A 54 17.51 10.89 11.49
CA THR A 54 18.00 11.65 10.32
C THR A 54 18.10 10.68 9.13
N THR A 55 16.98 10.12 8.69
CA THR A 55 16.89 9.39 7.43
C THR A 55 16.39 10.39 6.40
N ARG A 56 17.35 10.96 5.66
CA ARG A 56 17.16 11.80 4.48
C ARG A 56 16.02 11.22 3.63
N LEU A 57 14.84 11.83 3.70
CA LEU A 57 13.74 11.57 2.77
C LEU A 57 14.33 11.74 1.36
N HIS A 58 14.25 10.68 0.56
CA HIS A 58 14.56 10.76 -0.86
C HIS A 58 13.78 11.94 -1.45
N PRO A 59 14.43 12.87 -2.18
CA PRO A 59 13.68 13.87 -2.90
C PRO A 59 12.74 13.15 -3.85
N ARG A 60 11.44 13.37 -3.63
CA ARG A 60 10.34 13.07 -4.54
C ARG A 60 10.78 13.49 -5.93
N ALA A 61 11.20 12.53 -6.76
CA ALA A 61 11.51 12.77 -8.15
C ALA A 61 10.22 13.26 -8.81
N SER A 62 10.23 14.54 -9.16
CA SER A 62 9.17 15.21 -9.89
C SER A 62 8.82 14.43 -11.15
N ARG A 63 7.53 14.14 -11.32
CA ARG A 63 6.92 13.72 -12.59
C ARG A 63 7.36 14.66 -13.72
N PRO A 64 7.74 14.15 -14.90
CA PRO A 64 7.48 14.81 -16.16
C PRO A 64 6.14 14.34 -16.74
N ILE A 65 5.63 15.17 -17.65
CA ILE A 65 4.29 15.25 -18.23
C ILE A 65 4.00 14.08 -19.16
#